data_AF-A0A8S8Z7F8-F1
#
_entry.id   AF-A0A8S8Z7F8-F1
#
_cell.length_a   1.000
_cell.length_b   1.000
_cell.length_c   1.000
_cell.angle_alpha   90.00
_cell.angle_beta   90.00
_cell.angle_gamma   90.00
#
_symmetry.space_group_name_H-M   'P 1'
#
loop_
_entity.id
_entity.type
_entity.pdbx_description
1 polymer ?
#
loop_
_entity_poly.entity_id
_entity_poly.type
_entity_poly.pdbx_seq_one_letter_code
_entity_poly.pdbx_strand_id
1 'polypeptide(L)'
;MNTPELSISKELEKIKEIGINFRNRITESKNPTYLISLLNEFLFDVEEFQGDLDDYYNPKNNFLNYVLERSSGIPITLCILYTEIAKYADLNLKIVGFPSHVIVKYEEEMILDPFNRGRLLELEDLQEILYQNYGDSVEFQADYLNQISDEKILIRMLRNLKNSYTDSFAYEMASMCNRMILEILPESADEIRDMGILEEKLKNYDNALEFLNKYLEMEPNAEDVDFVLELIREIREKINQ
;
A
#
# COMPACT_ATOMS: atom_id res chain seq x y z
N MET A 1 -13.38 17.31 -9.10
CA MET A 1 -12.96 18.46 -8.25
C MET A 1 -11.68 19.01 -8.84
N ASN A 2 -11.61 20.31 -9.14
CA ASN A 2 -10.37 20.99 -9.54
C ASN A 2 -9.49 21.12 -8.30
N THR A 3 -8.64 20.14 -8.05
CA THR A 3 -7.47 20.32 -7.20
C THR A 3 -6.54 21.29 -7.95
N PRO A 4 -6.05 22.39 -7.33
CA PRO A 4 -4.97 23.15 -7.94
C PRO A 4 -3.83 22.20 -8.31
N GLU A 5 -3.20 22.45 -9.45
CA GLU A 5 -2.16 21.57 -10.02
C GLU A 5 -1.13 21.24 -8.92
N LEU A 6 -1.01 19.96 -8.59
CA LEU A 6 -0.16 19.48 -7.49
C LEU A 6 1.29 19.88 -7.77
N SER A 7 1.87 20.68 -6.89
CA SER A 7 3.27 21.09 -7.02
C SER A 7 4.16 20.12 -6.25
N ILE A 8 4.70 19.11 -6.93
CA ILE A 8 5.58 18.09 -6.33
C ILE A 8 6.71 18.73 -5.52
N SER A 9 7.34 19.78 -6.05
CA SER A 9 8.41 20.51 -5.37
C SER A 9 8.00 21.12 -4.02
N LYS A 10 6.74 21.56 -3.88
CA LYS A 10 6.24 22.13 -2.62
C LYS A 10 6.02 21.03 -1.59
N GLU A 11 5.47 19.89 -2.00
CA GLU A 11 5.24 18.77 -1.09
C GLU A 11 6.55 18.14 -0.61
N LEU A 12 7.55 18.04 -1.49
CA LEU A 12 8.91 17.61 -1.10
C LEU A 12 9.57 18.59 -0.12
N GLU A 13 9.37 19.90 -0.30
CA GLU A 13 9.93 20.88 0.64
C GLU A 13 9.28 20.76 2.03
N LYS A 14 7.99 20.46 2.13
CA LYS A 14 7.34 20.17 3.43
C LYS A 14 7.99 18.98 4.15
N ILE A 15 8.22 17.87 3.45
CA ILE A 15 8.89 16.68 4.02
C ILE A 15 10.29 17.05 4.51
N LYS A 16 11.02 17.86 3.73
CA LYS A 16 12.34 18.36 4.12
C LYS A 16 12.30 19.27 5.34
N GLU A 17 11.32 20.17 5.44
CA GLU A 17 11.12 21.02 6.61
C GLU A 17 10.86 20.19 7.88
N ILE A 18 10.00 19.17 7.80
CA ILE A 18 9.77 18.20 8.89
C ILE A 18 11.09 17.51 9.28
N GLY A 19 11.88 17.08 8.29
CA GLY A 19 13.18 16.44 8.53
C GLY A 19 14.21 17.34 9.21
N ILE A 20 14.29 18.61 8.80
CA ILE A 20 15.15 19.61 9.44
C ILE A 20 14.69 19.87 10.88
N ASN A 21 13.38 19.99 11.12
CA ASN A 21 12.82 20.14 12.45
C ASN A 21 13.15 18.95 13.36
N PHE A 22 13.11 17.73 12.82
CA PHE A 22 13.55 16.54 13.52
C PHE A 22 15.05 16.61 13.86
N ARG A 23 15.91 16.92 12.86
CA ARG A 23 17.37 17.03 13.06
C ARG A 23 17.74 17.96 14.20
N ASN A 24 17.03 19.09 14.32
CA ASN A 24 17.27 20.12 15.33
C ASN A 24 16.93 19.67 16.76
N ARG A 25 16.14 18.60 16.92
CA ARG A 25 15.81 18.01 18.24
C ARG A 25 16.87 17.02 18.72
N ILE A 26 17.77 16.58 17.83
CA ILE A 26 18.74 15.53 18.13
C ILE A 26 19.88 16.08 18.99
N THR A 27 19.85 15.64 20.26
CA THR A 27 20.99 15.45 21.17
C THR A 27 22.24 14.91 20.49
N GLU A 28 23.52 15.26 20.75
CA GLU A 28 24.72 14.63 20.10
C GLU A 28 24.84 13.07 20.22
N SER A 29 23.85 12.39 20.80
CA SER A 29 23.72 10.93 20.88
C SER A 29 23.70 10.27 19.49
N LYS A 30 24.51 9.20 19.37
CA LYS A 30 24.55 8.32 18.19
C LYS A 30 23.84 6.98 18.40
N ASN A 31 23.12 6.80 19.51
CA ASN A 31 22.47 5.53 19.80
C ASN A 31 21.22 5.36 18.91
N PRO A 32 21.14 4.34 18.02
CA PRO A 32 20.01 4.18 17.11
C PRO A 32 18.66 4.00 17.82
N THR A 33 18.61 3.22 18.90
CA THR A 33 17.39 3.01 19.70
C THR A 33 16.86 4.33 20.27
N TYR A 34 17.76 5.17 20.79
CA TYR A 34 17.39 6.51 21.26
C TYR A 34 16.86 7.39 20.12
N LEU A 35 17.54 7.39 18.97
CA LEU A 35 17.14 8.17 17.79
C LEU A 35 15.78 7.71 17.21
N ILE A 36 15.53 6.39 17.19
CA ILE A 36 14.25 5.81 16.78
C ILE A 36 13.14 6.20 17.77
N SER A 37 13.42 6.13 19.08
CA SER A 37 12.45 6.58 20.10
C SER A 37 12.11 8.06 19.94
N LEU A 38 13.13 8.90 19.67
CA LEU A 38 12.94 10.33 19.42
C LEU A 38 12.17 10.59 18.11
N LEU A 39 12.40 9.77 17.08
CA LEU A 39 11.66 9.82 15.82
C LEU A 39 10.18 9.48 16.03
N ASN A 40 9.89 8.45 16.82
CA ASN A 40 8.52 8.06 17.17
C ASN A 40 7.80 9.19 17.91
N GLU A 41 8.41 9.74 18.96
CA GLU A 41 7.84 10.87 19.70
C GLU A 41 7.61 12.07 18.76
N PHE A 42 8.60 12.41 17.94
CA PHE A 42 8.50 13.53 17.03
C PHE A 42 7.37 13.34 16.00
N LEU A 43 7.31 12.21 15.29
CA LEU A 43 6.31 12.03 14.24
C LEU A 43 4.90 11.84 14.79
N PHE A 44 4.74 11.10 15.89
CA PHE A 44 3.42 10.65 16.33
C PHE A 44 2.85 11.47 17.50
N ASP A 45 3.69 12.13 18.30
CA ASP A 45 3.25 12.99 19.40
C ASP A 45 3.35 14.49 19.06
N VAL A 46 4.37 14.90 18.28
CA VAL A 46 4.57 16.32 17.93
C VAL A 46 3.92 16.69 16.59
N GLU A 47 4.22 15.95 15.52
CA GLU A 47 3.64 16.17 14.18
C GLU A 47 2.27 15.49 14.02
N GLU A 48 1.83 14.75 15.05
CA GLU A 48 0.53 14.11 15.18
C GLU A 48 0.16 13.17 14.02
N PHE A 49 1.16 12.59 13.34
CA PHE A 49 0.88 11.56 12.34
C PHE A 49 0.18 10.35 12.98
N GLN A 50 -0.80 9.79 12.28
CA GLN A 50 -1.52 8.60 12.75
C GLN A 50 -2.03 7.72 11.62
N GLY A 51 -2.19 6.43 11.90
CA GLY A 51 -2.90 5.51 11.04
C GLY A 51 -4.38 5.88 10.94
N ASP A 52 -4.94 5.91 9.73
CA ASP A 52 -6.38 6.11 9.52
C ASP A 52 -7.11 4.77 9.62
N LEU A 53 -7.71 4.50 10.78
CA LEU A 53 -8.53 3.30 11.02
C LEU A 53 -10.02 3.52 10.67
N ASP A 54 -10.49 4.77 10.71
CA ASP A 54 -11.90 5.11 10.56
C ASP A 54 -12.32 5.18 9.08
N ASP A 55 -11.42 5.68 8.22
CA ASP A 55 -11.62 5.85 6.78
C ASP A 55 -10.46 5.21 5.99
N TYR A 56 -10.00 4.04 6.44
CA TYR A 56 -8.84 3.33 5.87
C TYR A 56 -8.89 3.20 4.34
N TYR A 57 -10.08 2.93 3.80
CA TYR A 57 -10.31 2.72 2.38
C TYR A 57 -10.50 4.02 1.58
N ASN A 58 -10.33 5.21 2.19
CA ASN A 58 -10.34 6.47 1.45
C ASN A 58 -9.17 6.51 0.45
N PRO A 59 -9.42 6.70 -0.86
CA PRO A 59 -8.34 6.83 -1.84
C PRO A 59 -7.31 7.91 -1.46
N LYS A 60 -7.73 8.97 -0.75
CA LYS A 60 -6.85 10.06 -0.34
C LYS A 60 -5.71 9.65 0.59
N ASN A 61 -5.85 8.57 1.33
CA ASN A 61 -4.80 8.09 2.24
C ASN A 61 -3.58 7.53 1.50
N ASN A 62 -3.70 7.29 0.18
CA ASN A 62 -2.60 6.92 -0.70
C ASN A 62 -1.84 8.11 -1.30
N PHE A 63 -2.34 9.34 -1.15
CA PHE A 63 -1.72 10.54 -1.71
C PHE A 63 -0.93 11.29 -0.64
N LEU A 64 0.40 11.31 -0.75
CA LEU A 64 1.27 11.92 0.26
C LEU A 64 0.93 13.39 0.55
N ASN A 65 0.48 14.17 -0.43
CA ASN A 65 0.06 15.56 -0.19
C ASN A 65 -1.14 15.66 0.77
N TYR A 66 -2.07 14.71 0.71
CA TYR A 66 -3.20 14.63 1.63
C TYR A 66 -2.77 14.06 3.00
N VAL A 67 -1.86 13.09 3.00
CA VAL A 67 -1.29 12.54 4.24
C VAL A 67 -0.57 13.63 5.04
N LEU A 68 0.22 14.48 4.37
CA LEU A 68 0.90 15.63 4.97
C LEU A 68 -0.09 16.70 5.46
N GLU A 69 -1.19 16.93 4.75
CA GLU A 69 -2.21 17.92 5.15
C GLU A 69 -3.01 17.46 6.38
N ARG A 70 -3.30 16.16 6.48
CA ARG A 70 -4.17 15.59 7.51
C ARG A 70 -3.42 14.94 8.68
N SER A 71 -2.10 14.83 8.57
CA SER A 71 -1.28 13.99 9.45
C SER A 71 -1.86 12.57 9.60
N SER A 72 -2.43 12.00 8.53
CA SER A 72 -3.08 10.69 8.61
C SER A 72 -2.93 9.90 7.32
N GLY A 73 -2.63 8.61 7.44
CA GLY A 73 -2.33 7.76 6.29
C GLY A 73 -2.48 6.26 6.57
N ILE A 74 -2.09 5.47 5.60
CA ILE A 74 -2.10 4.00 5.63
C ILE A 74 -0.67 3.46 5.84
N PRO A 75 -0.47 2.16 6.10
CA PRO A 75 0.86 1.63 6.44
C PRO A 75 1.95 2.02 5.45
N ILE A 76 1.70 1.94 4.14
CA ILE A 76 2.72 2.24 3.13
C ILE A 76 3.11 3.74 3.11
N THR A 77 2.15 4.66 3.25
CA THR A 77 2.44 6.10 3.20
C THR A 77 3.13 6.58 4.46
N LEU A 78 2.75 6.05 5.63
CA LEU A 78 3.44 6.34 6.88
C LEU A 78 4.85 5.75 6.92
N CYS A 79 5.08 4.55 6.36
CA CYS A 79 6.43 3.98 6.24
C CYS A 79 7.34 4.82 5.32
N ILE A 80 6.80 5.36 4.23
CA ILE A 80 7.55 6.27 3.34
C ILE A 80 7.96 7.54 4.10
N LEU A 81 7.03 8.20 4.79
CA LEU A 81 7.36 9.40 5.58
C LEU A 81 8.37 9.08 6.68
N TYR A 82 8.12 8.01 7.44
CA TYR A 82 8.97 7.58 8.55
C TYR A 82 10.43 7.36 8.10
N THR A 83 10.62 6.63 7.01
CA THR A 83 11.96 6.33 6.47
C THR A 83 12.64 7.56 5.83
N GLU A 84 11.88 8.48 5.23
CA GLU A 84 12.44 9.71 4.67
C GLU A 84 12.92 10.67 5.76
N ILE A 85 12.14 10.84 6.83
CA ILE A 85 12.50 11.69 7.97
C ILE A 85 13.66 11.10 8.77
N ALA A 86 13.73 9.77 8.91
CA ALA A 86 14.82 9.09 9.61
C ALA A 86 16.21 9.36 9.03
N LYS A 87 16.31 9.67 7.73
CA LYS A 87 17.59 10.06 7.09
C LYS A 87 18.21 11.29 7.73
N TYR A 88 17.41 12.18 8.30
CA TYR A 88 17.90 13.36 9.03
C TYR A 88 18.51 13.01 10.39
N ALA A 89 18.41 11.76 10.85
CA ALA A 89 19.14 11.24 12.01
C ALA A 89 20.27 10.26 11.62
N ASP A 90 20.66 10.22 10.35
CA ASP A 90 21.59 9.22 9.80
C ASP A 90 21.13 7.76 10.02
N LEU A 91 19.81 7.54 10.20
CA LEU A 91 19.21 6.21 10.34
C LEU A 91 18.86 5.63 8.96
N ASN A 92 19.47 4.50 8.62
CA ASN A 92 19.23 3.81 7.35
C ASN A 92 18.07 2.80 7.45
N LEU A 93 16.87 3.31 7.71
CA LEU A 93 15.66 2.51 7.78
C LEU A 93 15.24 1.98 6.41
N LYS A 94 14.78 0.72 6.35
CA LYS A 94 14.32 0.05 5.13
C LYS A 94 12.84 -0.31 5.24
N ILE A 95 12.07 0.03 4.21
CA ILE A 95 10.67 -0.43 4.10
C ILE A 95 10.68 -1.92 3.78
N VAL A 96 9.78 -2.65 4.43
CA VAL A 96 9.58 -4.09 4.29
C VAL A 96 8.14 -4.35 3.88
N GLY A 97 7.97 -5.10 2.79
CA GLY A 97 6.67 -5.45 2.23
C GLY A 97 6.09 -6.72 2.84
N PHE A 98 5.97 -6.77 4.17
CA PHE A 98 5.48 -7.95 4.91
C PHE A 98 4.11 -8.43 4.37
N PRO A 99 3.81 -9.75 4.36
CA PRO A 99 2.48 -10.21 3.94
C PRO A 99 1.37 -9.45 4.70
N SER A 100 0.35 -8.99 3.96
CA SER A 100 -0.78 -8.16 4.44
C SER A 100 -0.45 -6.84 5.17
N HIS A 101 0.83 -6.48 5.37
CA HIS A 101 1.21 -5.26 6.08
C HIS A 101 2.39 -4.53 5.41
N VAL A 102 2.72 -3.33 5.86
CA VAL A 102 3.97 -2.65 5.49
C VAL A 102 4.61 -2.14 6.76
N ILE A 103 5.85 -2.55 6.98
CA ILE A 103 6.63 -2.25 8.19
C ILE A 103 7.99 -1.68 7.79
N VAL A 104 8.77 -1.27 8.78
CA VAL A 104 10.11 -0.73 8.59
C VAL A 104 11.10 -1.53 9.42
N LYS A 105 12.31 -1.77 8.91
CA LYS A 105 13.39 -2.35 9.69
C LYS A 105 14.61 -1.43 9.77
N TYR A 106 15.27 -1.45 10.92
CA TYR A 106 16.62 -0.93 11.12
C TYR A 106 17.56 -2.12 11.29
N GLU A 107 18.52 -2.26 10.38
CA GLU A 107 19.41 -3.43 10.32
C GLU A 107 18.59 -4.75 10.30
N GLU A 108 19.03 -5.78 11.02
CA GLU A 108 18.30 -7.06 11.14
C GLU A 108 17.63 -7.24 12.53
N GLU A 109 17.75 -6.26 13.42
CA GLU A 109 17.37 -6.41 14.82
C GLU A 109 16.07 -5.68 15.20
N MET A 110 15.78 -4.53 14.59
CA MET A 110 14.64 -3.71 15.01
C MET A 110 13.61 -3.61 13.90
N ILE A 111 12.42 -4.13 14.17
CA ILE A 111 11.28 -4.11 13.26
C ILE A 111 10.22 -3.20 13.86
N LEU A 112 9.80 -2.20 13.10
CA LEU A 112 8.99 -1.09 13.54
C LEU A 112 7.73 -1.03 12.70
N ASP A 113 6.62 -0.68 13.33
CA ASP A 113 5.35 -0.42 12.68
C ASP A 113 4.98 1.06 12.76
N PRO A 114 5.35 1.87 11.75
CA PRO A 114 4.96 3.29 11.69
C PRO A 114 3.45 3.53 11.69
N PHE A 115 2.64 2.58 11.22
CA PHE A 115 1.18 2.73 11.28
C PHE A 115 0.69 2.69 12.72
N ASN A 116 1.31 1.82 13.53
CA ASN A 116 1.08 1.71 14.97
C ASN A 116 2.11 2.53 15.77
N ARG A 117 2.35 3.78 15.36
CA ARG A 117 3.17 4.78 16.09
C ARG A 117 4.63 4.35 16.33
N GLY A 118 5.19 3.56 15.42
CA GLY A 118 6.56 3.06 15.51
C GLY A 118 6.74 1.96 16.55
N ARG A 119 5.67 1.22 16.87
CA ARG A 119 5.71 0.06 17.76
C ARG A 119 6.81 -0.92 17.30
N LEU A 120 7.65 -1.36 18.25
CA LEU A 120 8.59 -2.45 18.02
C LEU A 120 7.81 -3.76 17.91
N LEU A 121 8.05 -4.51 16.85
CA LEU A 121 7.44 -5.82 16.61
C LEU A 121 8.43 -6.92 16.93
N GLU A 122 8.00 -7.87 17.75
CA GLU A 122 8.73 -9.12 18.00
C GLU A 122 8.27 -10.22 17.01
N LEU A 123 8.93 -11.37 17.03
CA LEU A 123 8.61 -12.47 16.10
C LEU A 123 7.17 -12.96 16.29
N GLU A 124 6.71 -13.01 17.54
CA GLU A 124 5.35 -13.36 17.91
C GLU A 124 4.33 -12.40 17.29
N ASP A 125 4.62 -11.09 17.25
CA ASP A 125 3.75 -10.09 16.63
C ASP A 125 3.65 -10.29 15.11
N LEU A 126 4.78 -10.59 14.46
CA LEU A 126 4.80 -10.88 13.02
C LEU A 126 4.00 -12.14 12.69
N GLN A 127 4.11 -13.16 13.54
CA GLN A 127 3.37 -14.41 13.38
C GLN A 127 1.86 -14.20 13.60
N GLU A 128 1.48 -13.38 14.57
CA GLU A 128 0.09 -12.97 14.82
C GLU A 128 -0.52 -12.28 13.57
N ILE A 129 0.22 -11.35 12.93
CA ILE A 129 -0.23 -10.70 11.69
C ILE A 129 -0.50 -11.75 10.59
N LEU A 130 0.35 -12.77 10.45
CA LEU A 130 0.15 -13.83 9.47
C LEU A 130 -1.09 -14.66 9.77
N TYR A 131 -1.28 -15.09 11.02
CA TYR A 131 -2.45 -15.88 11.42
C TYR A 131 -3.76 -15.14 11.17
N GLN A 132 -3.81 -13.85 11.48
CA GLN A 132 -5.02 -13.04 11.30
C GLN A 132 -5.43 -12.89 9.83
N ASN A 133 -4.48 -12.94 8.89
CA ASN A 133 -4.74 -12.69 7.47
C ASN A 133 -4.78 -13.96 6.60
N TYR A 134 -4.07 -15.02 7.00
CA TYR A 134 -3.91 -16.23 6.20
C TYR A 134 -4.23 -17.53 6.96
N GLY A 135 -4.55 -17.45 8.26
CA GLY A 135 -4.88 -18.58 9.12
C GLY A 135 -3.68 -19.31 9.72
N ASP A 136 -3.97 -20.27 10.61
CA ASP A 136 -3.00 -20.92 11.51
C ASP A 136 -1.92 -21.77 10.81
N SER A 137 -2.09 -22.07 9.51
CA SER A 137 -1.16 -22.89 8.75
C SER A 137 0.04 -22.12 8.17
N VAL A 138 0.02 -20.79 8.21
CA VAL A 138 1.10 -19.97 7.62
C VAL A 138 2.18 -19.69 8.67
N GLU A 139 3.41 -20.08 8.36
CA GLU A 139 4.58 -19.83 9.20
C GLU A 139 5.39 -18.63 8.70
N PHE A 140 6.01 -17.92 9.63
CA PHE A 140 6.97 -16.86 9.33
C PHE A 140 8.16 -17.38 8.49
N GLN A 141 8.53 -16.62 7.47
CA GLN A 141 9.73 -16.83 6.67
C GLN A 141 10.63 -15.61 6.75
N ALA A 142 11.94 -15.81 6.92
CA ALA A 142 12.91 -14.72 7.01
C ALA A 142 12.86 -13.77 5.81
N ASP A 143 12.58 -14.31 4.61
CA ASP A 143 12.46 -13.54 3.38
C ASP A 143 11.30 -12.52 3.38
N TYR A 144 10.32 -12.67 4.28
CA TYR A 144 9.27 -11.67 4.48
C TYR A 144 9.80 -10.34 5.04
N LEU A 145 11.02 -10.34 5.60
CA LEU A 145 11.71 -9.15 6.09
C LEU A 145 12.70 -8.55 5.08
N ASN A 146 12.70 -9.04 3.85
CA ASN A 146 13.50 -8.44 2.79
C ASN A 146 12.97 -7.03 2.45
N GLN A 147 13.91 -6.13 2.18
CA GLN A 147 13.56 -4.77 1.74
C GLN A 147 12.70 -4.84 0.47
N ILE A 148 11.59 -4.12 0.45
CA ILE A 148 10.75 -3.98 -0.74
C ILE A 148 11.42 -3.04 -1.76
N SER A 149 11.31 -3.36 -3.05
CA SER A 149 11.78 -2.47 -4.13
C SER A 149 10.80 -1.32 -4.37
N ASP A 150 11.29 -0.21 -4.92
CA ASP A 150 10.46 0.95 -5.27
C ASP A 150 9.32 0.57 -6.23
N GLU A 151 9.59 -0.33 -7.18
CA GLU A 151 8.58 -0.88 -8.11
C GLU A 151 7.46 -1.60 -7.35
N LYS A 152 7.80 -2.43 -6.36
CA LYS A 152 6.81 -3.14 -5.53
C LYS A 152 6.07 -2.20 -4.58
N ILE A 153 6.70 -1.11 -4.11
CA ILE A 153 6.02 -0.03 -3.38
C ILE A 153 4.95 0.60 -4.29
N LEU A 154 5.31 0.96 -5.52
CA LEU A 154 4.38 1.55 -6.49
C LEU A 154 3.20 0.62 -6.78
N ILE A 155 3.45 -0.66 -7.04
CA ILE A 155 2.40 -1.66 -7.26
C ILE A 155 1.47 -1.74 -6.04
N ARG A 156 2.01 -1.77 -4.82
CA ARG A 156 1.18 -1.79 -3.60
C ARG A 156 0.33 -0.52 -3.45
N MET A 157 0.88 0.66 -3.73
CA MET A 157 0.10 1.91 -3.72
C MET A 157 -1.02 1.89 -4.77
N LEU A 158 -0.73 1.40 -5.98
CA LEU A 158 -1.73 1.27 -7.04
C LEU A 158 -2.82 0.25 -6.68
N ARG A 159 -2.48 -0.87 -6.04
CA ARG A 159 -3.45 -1.86 -5.54
C ARG A 159 -4.35 -1.28 -4.45
N ASN A 160 -3.78 -0.55 -3.50
CA ASN A 160 -4.56 0.13 -2.47
C ASN A 160 -5.53 1.14 -3.10
N LEU A 161 -5.07 1.97 -4.05
CA LEU A 161 -5.92 2.89 -4.79
C LEU A 161 -7.00 2.18 -5.60
N LYS A 162 -6.67 1.08 -6.31
CA LYS A 162 -7.61 0.27 -7.08
C LYS A 162 -8.74 -0.23 -6.17
N ASN A 163 -8.39 -0.77 -5.00
CA ASN A 163 -9.36 -1.31 -4.04
C ASN A 163 -10.23 -0.17 -3.47
N SER A 164 -9.62 0.92 -3.00
CA SER A 164 -10.33 2.11 -2.52
C SER A 164 -11.31 2.70 -3.56
N TYR A 165 -10.91 2.76 -4.83
CA TYR A 165 -11.78 3.22 -5.91
C TYR A 165 -12.88 2.21 -6.26
N THR A 166 -12.60 0.92 -6.16
CA THR A 166 -13.60 -0.14 -6.38
C THR A 166 -14.69 -0.09 -5.30
N ASP A 167 -14.29 0.02 -4.03
CA ASP A 167 -15.21 0.10 -2.89
C ASP A 167 -16.08 1.36 -2.90
N SER A 168 -15.56 2.45 -3.48
CA SER A 168 -16.29 3.70 -3.68
C SER A 168 -17.06 3.78 -5.02
N PHE A 169 -17.16 2.67 -5.75
CA PHE A 169 -17.84 2.54 -7.05
C PHE A 169 -17.26 3.45 -8.15
N ALA A 170 -16.05 3.99 -7.96
CA ALA A 170 -15.32 4.82 -8.93
C ALA A 170 -14.54 3.94 -9.91
N TYR A 171 -15.25 3.10 -10.67
CA TYR A 171 -14.68 2.03 -11.48
C TYR A 171 -13.74 2.53 -12.59
N GLU A 172 -13.96 3.72 -13.15
CA GLU A 172 -13.03 4.31 -14.13
C GLU A 172 -11.65 4.54 -13.51
N MET A 173 -11.61 5.07 -12.28
CA MET A 173 -10.36 5.31 -11.55
C MET A 173 -9.69 4.00 -11.13
N ALA A 174 -10.48 3.03 -10.66
CA ALA A 174 -9.96 1.70 -10.34
C ALA A 174 -9.35 1.02 -11.57
N SER A 175 -10.03 1.11 -12.72
CA SER A 175 -9.54 0.60 -14.01
C SER A 175 -8.25 1.29 -14.44
N MET A 176 -8.13 2.62 -14.28
CA MET A 176 -6.88 3.34 -14.55
C MET A 176 -5.72 2.83 -13.68
N CYS A 177 -5.93 2.67 -12.37
CA CYS A 177 -4.93 2.09 -11.48
C CYS A 177 -4.54 0.67 -11.92
N ASN A 178 -5.51 -0.16 -12.27
CA ASN A 178 -5.27 -1.54 -12.70
C ASN A 178 -4.48 -1.61 -14.02
N ARG A 179 -4.76 -0.71 -14.98
CA ARG A 179 -3.97 -0.61 -16.23
C ARG A 179 -2.52 -0.26 -15.92
N MET A 180 -2.27 0.69 -15.02
CA MET A 180 -0.90 1.04 -14.62
C MET A 180 -0.17 -0.14 -13.99
N ILE A 181 -0.86 -1.00 -13.23
CA ILE A 181 -0.26 -2.23 -12.68
C ILE A 181 0.08 -3.20 -13.81
N LEU A 182 -0.82 -3.42 -14.78
CA LEU A 182 -0.58 -4.32 -15.91
C LEU A 182 0.55 -3.85 -16.84
N GLU A 183 0.81 -2.55 -16.93
CA GLU A 183 2.01 -2.05 -17.64
C GLU A 183 3.32 -2.47 -16.95
N ILE A 184 3.30 -2.69 -15.64
CA ILE A 184 4.45 -3.16 -14.85
C ILE A 184 4.48 -4.69 -14.79
N LEU A 185 3.32 -5.32 -14.60
CA LEU A 185 3.13 -6.76 -14.42
C LEU A 185 2.12 -7.33 -15.45
N PRO A 186 2.49 -7.41 -16.74
CA PRO A 186 1.56 -7.77 -17.82
C PRO A 186 0.99 -9.20 -17.73
N GLU A 187 1.67 -10.09 -17.01
CA GLU A 187 1.28 -11.49 -16.83
C GLU A 187 0.66 -11.77 -15.45
N SER A 188 0.24 -10.73 -14.72
CA SER A 188 -0.42 -10.92 -13.43
C SER A 188 -1.86 -11.39 -13.62
N ALA A 189 -2.10 -12.70 -13.43
CA ALA A 189 -3.43 -13.31 -13.56
C ALA A 189 -4.51 -12.59 -12.73
N ASP A 190 -4.19 -12.24 -11.48
CA ASP A 190 -5.09 -11.47 -10.61
C ASP A 190 -5.52 -10.13 -11.21
N GLU A 191 -4.58 -9.39 -11.80
CA GLU A 191 -4.87 -8.04 -12.33
C GLU A 191 -5.62 -8.14 -13.68
N ILE A 192 -5.38 -9.21 -14.44
CA ILE A 192 -6.13 -9.56 -15.65
C ILE A 192 -7.57 -9.90 -15.28
N ARG A 193 -7.81 -10.76 -14.28
CA ARG A 193 -9.15 -11.06 -13.75
C ARG A 193 -9.84 -9.78 -13.33
N ASP A 194 -9.19 -8.99 -12.49
CA ASP A 194 -9.76 -7.77 -11.92
C ASP A 194 -10.07 -6.74 -13.02
N MET A 195 -9.29 -6.68 -14.10
CA MET A 195 -9.61 -5.85 -15.27
C MET A 195 -10.89 -6.31 -15.94
N GLY A 196 -11.07 -7.62 -16.13
CA GLY A 196 -12.30 -8.18 -16.68
C GLY A 196 -13.54 -7.83 -15.84
N ILE A 197 -13.42 -7.92 -14.51
CA ILE A 197 -14.49 -7.53 -13.58
C ILE A 197 -14.78 -6.02 -13.67
N LEU A 198 -13.75 -5.17 -13.72
CA LEU A 198 -13.91 -3.71 -13.82
C LEU A 198 -14.55 -3.30 -15.15
N GLU A 199 -14.15 -3.91 -16.27
CA GLU A 199 -14.75 -3.66 -17.58
C GLU A 199 -16.23 -4.10 -17.60
N GLU A 200 -16.62 -5.17 -16.88
CA GLU A 200 -18.04 -5.52 -16.68
C GLU A 200 -18.80 -4.42 -15.96
N LYS A 201 -18.25 -3.90 -14.86
CA LYS A 201 -18.86 -2.79 -14.10
C LYS A 201 -19.03 -1.53 -14.94
N LEU A 202 -18.08 -1.28 -15.84
CA LEU A 202 -18.11 -0.19 -16.80
C LEU A 202 -18.99 -0.48 -18.03
N LYS A 203 -19.58 -1.67 -18.13
CA LYS A 203 -20.43 -2.15 -19.24
C LYS A 203 -19.70 -2.26 -20.57
N ASN A 204 -18.37 -2.37 -20.54
CA ASN A 204 -17.54 -2.64 -21.70
C ASN A 204 -17.45 -4.16 -21.91
N TYR A 205 -18.57 -4.77 -22.26
CA TYR A 205 -18.75 -6.20 -22.19
C TYR A 205 -17.79 -7.01 -23.09
N ASP A 206 -17.46 -6.50 -24.28
CA ASP A 206 -16.50 -7.18 -25.17
C ASP A 206 -15.10 -7.27 -24.53
N ASN A 207 -14.62 -6.16 -23.95
CA ASN A 207 -13.34 -6.13 -23.23
C ASN A 207 -13.38 -7.00 -21.98
N ALA A 208 -14.48 -6.97 -21.23
CA ALA A 208 -14.66 -7.81 -20.05
C ALA A 208 -14.50 -9.30 -20.41
N LEU A 209 -15.15 -9.74 -21.48
CA LEU A 209 -15.01 -11.11 -21.98
C LEU A 209 -13.57 -11.42 -22.39
N GLU A 210 -12.87 -10.52 -23.07
CA GLU A 210 -11.47 -10.74 -23.45
C GLU A 210 -10.59 -11.02 -22.23
N PHE A 211 -10.62 -10.15 -21.22
CA PHE A 211 -9.83 -10.30 -20.00
C PHE A 211 -10.22 -11.53 -19.18
N LEU A 212 -11.52 -11.78 -18.98
CA LEU A 212 -11.97 -12.92 -18.18
C LEU A 212 -11.66 -14.27 -18.84
N ASN A 213 -11.76 -14.37 -20.17
CA ASN A 213 -11.33 -15.59 -20.88
C ASN A 213 -9.82 -15.77 -20.79
N LYS A 214 -9.02 -14.70 -20.94
CA LYS A 214 -7.56 -14.76 -20.75
C LYS A 214 -7.20 -15.25 -19.35
N TYR A 215 -7.88 -14.77 -18.31
CA TYR A 215 -7.68 -15.25 -16.94
C TYR A 215 -7.94 -16.76 -16.81
N LEU A 216 -9.06 -17.26 -17.34
CA LEU A 216 -9.39 -18.69 -17.30
C LEU A 216 -8.42 -19.56 -18.10
N GLU A 217 -7.81 -19.03 -19.17
CA GLU A 217 -6.74 -19.72 -19.90
C GLU A 217 -5.45 -19.82 -19.08
N MET A 218 -5.14 -18.79 -18.29
CA MET A 218 -3.95 -18.76 -17.44
C MET A 218 -4.11 -19.62 -16.18
N GLU A 219 -5.27 -19.54 -15.53
CA GLU A 219 -5.56 -20.16 -14.24
C GLU A 219 -6.83 -21.03 -14.28
N PRO A 220 -6.85 -22.12 -15.05
CA PRO A 220 -8.06 -22.93 -15.28
C PRO A 220 -8.56 -23.70 -14.05
N ASN A 221 -7.77 -23.74 -12.97
CA ASN A 221 -8.10 -24.44 -11.72
C ASN A 221 -8.10 -23.50 -10.50
N ALA A 222 -8.16 -22.18 -10.69
CA ALA A 222 -8.30 -21.24 -9.58
C ALA A 222 -9.61 -21.47 -8.83
N GLU A 223 -9.63 -21.11 -7.53
CA GLU A 223 -10.79 -21.33 -6.66
C GLU A 223 -12.03 -20.54 -7.10
N ASP A 224 -11.83 -19.45 -7.84
CA ASP A 224 -12.88 -18.53 -8.32
C ASP A 224 -13.34 -18.79 -9.77
N VAL A 225 -12.89 -19.88 -10.40
CA VAL A 225 -13.23 -20.21 -11.80
C VAL A 225 -14.74 -20.28 -12.04
N ASP A 226 -15.50 -20.93 -11.15
CA ASP A 226 -16.95 -21.04 -11.29
C ASP A 226 -17.64 -19.67 -11.25
N PHE A 227 -17.15 -18.75 -10.41
CA PHE A 227 -17.65 -17.38 -10.35
C PHE A 227 -17.37 -16.63 -11.66
N VAL A 228 -16.15 -16.76 -12.20
CA VAL A 228 -15.77 -16.09 -13.45
C VAL A 228 -16.56 -16.64 -14.65
N LEU A 229 -16.79 -17.95 -14.71
CA LEU A 229 -17.62 -18.59 -15.75
C LEU A 229 -19.06 -18.07 -15.73
N GLU A 230 -19.64 -17.93 -14.53
CA GLU A 230 -20.98 -17.39 -14.37
C GLU A 230 -21.04 -15.92 -14.79
N LEU A 231 -20.06 -15.10 -14.41
CA LEU A 231 -19.96 -13.71 -14.84
C LEU A 231 -19.89 -13.59 -16.37
N ILE A 232 -19.08 -14.43 -17.04
CA ILE A 232 -19.01 -14.51 -18.51
C ILE A 232 -20.39 -14.85 -19.12
N ARG A 233 -21.14 -15.78 -18.51
CA ARG A 233 -22.49 -16.16 -18.96
C ARG A 233 -23.44 -14.96 -18.87
N GLU A 234 -23.47 -14.28 -17.74
CA GLU A 234 -24.31 -13.09 -17.53
C GLU A 234 -23.98 -11.96 -18.53
N ILE A 235 -22.69 -11.71 -18.78
CA ILE A 235 -22.25 -10.71 -19.76
C ILE A 235 -22.76 -11.07 -21.16
N ARG A 236 -22.64 -12.34 -21.58
CA ARG A 236 -23.14 -12.81 -22.89
C ARG A 236 -24.65 -12.66 -23.02
N GLU A 237 -25.40 -12.88 -21.95
CA GLU A 237 -26.85 -12.63 -21.96
C GLU A 237 -27.17 -11.15 -22.14
N LYS A 238 -26.41 -10.24 -21.50
CA LYS A 238 -26.59 -8.79 -21.65
C LYS A 238 -26.25 -8.28 -23.06
N ILE A 239 -25.28 -8.86 -23.75
CA ILE A 239 -24.93 -8.48 -25.14
C ILE A 239 -26.04 -8.88 -26.14
N ASN A 240 -26.74 -9.98 -25.86
CA ASN A 240 -27.76 -10.54 -26.76
C ASN A 240 -29.17 -9.95 -26.56
N GLN A 241 -29.36 -9.01 -25.63
CA GLN A 241 -30.61 -8.28 -25.37
C GLN A 241 -30.60 -6.91 -26.03
#